data_AF-W6XMB9-F1
#
_entry.id   AF-W6XMB9-F1
#
_cell.length_a   1.000
_cell.length_b   1.000
_cell.length_c   1.000
_cell.angle_alpha   90.00
_cell.angle_beta   90.00
_cell.angle_gamma   90.00
#
_symmetry.space_group_name_H-M   'P 1'
#
loop_
_entity.id
_entity.type
_entity.pdbx_description
1 polymer ?
#
loop_
_entity_poly.entity_id
_entity_poly.type
_entity_poly.pdbx_seq_one_letter_code
_entity_poly.pdbx_strand_id
1 'polypeptide(L)' 'INNLGILYVEQGKLVEAERIYKQALRGYEEKLGPSHYSTLGTVNNLGLLYADQGKLVEAEQMYERALRGYK' A
#
# COMPACT_ATOMS: atom_id res chain seq x y z
N ILE A 1 5.98 -3.07 -7.85
CA ILE A 1 6.76 -2.72 -6.64
C ILE A 1 7.03 -1.21 -6.69
N ASN A 2 6.64 -0.46 -5.65
CA ASN A 2 6.76 1.01 -5.61
C ASN A 2 8.06 1.42 -4.91
N ASN A 3 9.18 1.34 -5.63
CA ASN A 3 10.53 1.55 -5.08
C ASN A 3 10.70 2.91 -4.39
N LEU A 4 10.00 3.95 -4.85
CA LEU A 4 10.04 5.28 -4.24
C LEU A 4 9.34 5.33 -2.87
N GLY A 5 8.24 4.59 -2.70
CA GLY A 5 7.55 4.50 -1.41
C GLY A 5 8.43 3.81 -0.36
N ILE A 6 9.09 2.72 -0.75
CA ILE A 6 10.01 1.97 0.12
C ILE A 6 11.17 2.86 0.57
N LEU A 7 11.78 3.59 -0.36
CA LEU A 7 12.87 4.52 -0.05
C LEU A 7 12.45 5.57 1.00
N TYR A 8 11.22 6.08 0.94
CA TYR A 8 10.72 7.02 1.94
C TYR A 8 10.46 6.37 3.29
N VAL A 9 10.01 5.12 3.34
CA VAL A 9 9.90 4.35 4.59
C VAL A 9 11.27 4.21 5.25
N GLU A 10 12.29 3.80 4.48
CA GLU A 10 13.66 3.65 4.98
C GLU A 10 14.27 4.97 5.50
N GLN A 11 13.81 6.11 4.98
CA GLN A 11 14.21 7.45 5.44
C GLN A 11 13.37 7.98 6.61
N GLY A 12 12.39 7.22 7.11
CA GLY A 12 11.45 7.67 8.14
C GLY A 12 10.42 8.70 7.66
N LYS A 13 10.33 8.94 6.34
CA LYS A 13 9.40 9.87 5.69
C LYS A 13 8.05 9.21 5.44
N LEU A 14 7.38 8.83 6.53
CA LEU A 14 6.19 7.97 6.47
C LEU A 14 4.99 8.66 5.81
N VAL A 15 4.87 9.99 5.92
CA VAL A 15 3.78 10.77 5.27
C VAL A 15 3.96 10.80 3.76
N GLU A 16 5.20 11.00 3.30
CA GLU A 16 5.55 11.00 1.89
C GLU A 16 5.41 9.61 1.28
N ALA A 17 5.82 8.57 2.01
CA ALA A 17 5.60 7.17 1.62
C ALA A 17 4.10 6.89 1.42
N GLU A 18 3.25 7.32 2.36
CA GLU A 18 1.80 7.13 2.28
C GLU A 18 1.22 7.78 1.03
N ARG A 19 1.61 9.03 0.76
CA ARG A 19 1.16 9.77 -0.42
C ARG A 19 1.54 9.05 -1.71
N ILE A 20 2.78 8.55 -1.81
CA ILE A 20 3.26 7.82 -2.98
C ILE A 20 2.49 6.51 -3.17
N TYR A 21 2.30 5.73 -2.12
CA TYR A 21 1.54 4.48 -2.24
C TYR A 21 0.07 4.71 -2.61
N LYS A 22 -0.60 5.72 -2.04
CA LYS A 22 -1.97 6.08 -2.42
C LYS A 22 -2.08 6.50 -3.89
N GLN A 23 -1.13 7.30 -4.38
CA GLN A 23 -1.08 7.71 -5.78
C GLN A 23 -0.86 6.51 -6.71
N ALA A 24 0.08 5.63 -6.37
CA ALA A 24 0.33 4.41 -7.14
C ALA A 24 -0.87 3.46 -7.13
N LEU A 25 -1.53 3.32 -5.98
CA LEU A 25 -2.70 2.47 -5.82
C LEU A 25 -3.82 2.90 -6.78
N ARG A 26 -4.16 4.19 -6.80
CA ARG A 26 -5.16 4.74 -7.72
C ARG A 26 -4.81 4.45 -9.18
N GLY A 27 -3.56 4.69 -9.57
CA GLY A 27 -3.13 4.43 -10.96
C GLY A 27 -3.18 2.95 -11.34
N TYR A 28 -2.87 2.04 -10.41
CA TYR A 28 -2.97 0.61 -10.66
C TYR A 28 -4.40 0.09 -10.65
N GLU A 29 -5.26 0.59 -9.76
CA GLU A 29 -6.69 0.28 -9.76
C GLU A 29 -7.35 0.70 -11.08
N GLU A 30 -7.06 1.92 -11.55
CA GLU A 30 -7.61 2.44 -12.81
C GLU A 30 -7.13 1.66 -14.04
N LYS A 31 -5.84 1.24 -14.08
CA LYS A 31 -5.25 0.60 -15.27
C LYS A 31 -5.34 -0.91 -15.30
N LEU A 32 -5.22 -1.55 -14.14
CA LEU A 32 -5.05 -3.00 -14.00
C LEU A 32 -6.20 -3.64 -13.24
N GLY A 33 -7.00 -2.85 -12.53
CA GLY A 33 -8.09 -3.32 -11.70
C GLY A 33 -7.69 -3.62 -10.25
N PRO A 34 -8.69 -3.80 -9.37
CA PRO A 34 -8.49 -3.94 -7.93
C PRO A 34 -7.81 -5.26 -7.52
N SER A 35 -7.97 -6.33 -8.29
CA SER A 35 -7.42 -7.66 -7.97
C SER A 35 -6.08 -7.96 -8.66
N HIS A 36 -5.54 -7.02 -9.43
CA HIS A 36 -4.26 -7.25 -10.10
C HIS A 36 -3.11 -7.30 -9.08
N TYR A 37 -2.14 -8.18 -9.28
CA TYR A 37 -1.00 -8.39 -8.36
C TYR A 37 -0.27 -7.09 -7.96
N SER A 38 -0.02 -6.18 -8.91
CA SER A 38 0.58 -4.87 -8.61
C SER A 38 -0.29 -3.97 -7.72
N THR A 39 -1.61 -4.04 -7.89
CA THR A 39 -2.59 -3.32 -7.07
C THR A 39 -2.57 -3.89 -5.65
N LEU A 40 -2.69 -5.21 -5.52
CA LEU A 40 -2.67 -5.91 -4.24
C LEU A 40 -1.34 -5.74 -3.50
N GLY A 41 -0.21 -5.79 -4.20
CA GLY A 41 1.10 -5.50 -3.62
C GLY A 41 1.20 -4.06 -3.10
N THR A 42 0.54 -3.10 -3.76
CA THR A 42 0.50 -1.71 -3.28
C THR A 42 -0.37 -1.57 -2.04
N VAL A 43 -1.53 -2.24 -2.01
CA VAL A 43 -2.39 -2.31 -0.81
C VAL A 43 -1.63 -2.92 0.37
N ASN A 44 -0.91 -4.02 0.16
CA ASN A 44 -0.11 -4.65 1.20
C ASN A 44 0.97 -3.71 1.77
N ASN A 45 1.64 -2.93 0.91
CA ASN A 45 2.63 -1.96 1.35
C ASN A 45 2.02 -0.81 2.17
N LEU A 46 0.78 -0.40 1.87
CA LEU A 46 0.05 0.55 2.74
C LEU A 46 -0.27 -0.07 4.10
N GLY A 47 -0.61 -1.36 4.13
CA GLY A 47 -0.80 -2.09 5.39
C GLY A 47 0.45 -2.09 6.27
N LEU A 48 1.61 -2.38 5.69
CA LEU A 48 2.91 -2.33 6.39
C LEU A 48 3.21 -0.92 6.90
N LEU A 49 3.05 0.10 6.04
CA LEU A 49 3.27 1.49 6.43
C LEU A 49 2.39 1.92 7.61
N TYR A 50 1.12 1.53 7.61
CA TYR A 50 0.21 1.86 8.70
C TYR A 50 0.57 1.12 9.99
N ALA A 51 1.04 -0.12 9.90
CA ALA A 51 1.56 -0.83 11.06
C ALA A 51 2.78 -0.12 11.67
N ASP A 52 3.73 0.34 10.84
CA ASP A 52 4.90 1.11 11.27
C ASP A 52 4.53 2.45 11.94
N GLN A 53 3.39 3.04 11.54
CA GLN A 53 2.83 4.25 12.14
C GLN A 53 2.00 3.98 13.42
N GLY A 54 1.81 2.72 13.82
CA GLY A 54 0.94 2.33 14.94
C GLY A 54 -0.57 2.39 14.61
N LYS A 55 -0.93 2.58 13.35
CA LYS A 55 -2.32 2.65 12.85
C LYS A 55 -2.85 1.25 12.52
N LEU A 56 -3.06 0.45 13.55
CA LEU A 56 -3.34 -0.98 13.40
C LEU A 56 -4.67 -1.26 12.68
N VAL A 57 -5.70 -0.44 12.89
CA VAL A 57 -7.01 -0.61 12.27
C VAL A 57 -6.91 -0.39 10.76
N GLU A 58 -6.21 0.66 10.33
CA GLU A 58 -5.97 0.95 8.91
C GLU A 58 -5.08 -0.12 8.27
N ALA A 59 -4.08 -0.62 9.00
CA ALA A 59 -3.24 -1.71 8.54
C ALA A 59 -4.05 -3.00 8.28
N GLU A 60 -4.90 -3.39 9.24
CA GLU A 60 -5.78 -4.55 9.13
C GLU A 60 -6.70 -4.44 7.90
N GLN A 61 -7.34 -3.28 7.70
CA GLN A 61 -8.19 -3.04 6.53
C GLN A 61 -7.44 -3.24 5.21
N MET A 62 -6.19 -2.79 5.13
CA MET A 62 -5.36 -2.98 3.94
C MET A 62 -5.01 -4.46 3.74
N TYR A 63 -4.59 -5.17 4.79
CA TYR A 63 -4.26 -6.59 4.68
C TYR A 63 -5.46 -7.44 4.29
N GLU A 64 -6.63 -7.21 4.89
CA GLU A 64 -7.86 -7.90 4.50
C GLU A 64 -8.20 -7.66 3.04
N ARG A 65 -8.05 -6.41 2.58
CA ARG A 65 -8.31 -6.06 1.19
C ARG A 65 -7.36 -6.79 0.25
N ALA A 66 -6.07 -6.83 0.56
CA ALA A 66 -5.08 -7.57 -0.22
C ALA A 66 -5.42 -9.07 -0.24
N LEU A 67 -5.74 -9.65 0.92
CA LEU A 67 -6.12 -11.05 1.07
C LEU A 67 -7.36 -11.42 0.26
N ARG A 68 -8.40 -10.56 0.26
CA ARG A 68 -9.60 -10.76 -0.54
C ARG A 68 -9.32 -10.76 -2.04
N GLY A 69 -8.33 -9.99 -2.51
CA GLY A 69 -7.99 -9.93 -3.93
C GLY A 69 -7.15 -11.09 -4.44
N TYR A 70 -6.52 -11.87 -3.54
CA TYR A 70 -5.79 -13.09 -3.90
C TYR A 70 -6.67 -14.35 -4.01
N LYS A 71 -7.94 -14.26 -3.61
CA LYS A 71 -8.94 -15.33 -3.76
C LYS A 71 -9.62 -15.24 -5.12
#